data_AF-A0A284VQP7-F1
#
_entry.id   AF-A0A284VQP7-F1
#
_cell.length_a   1.000
_cell.length_b   1.000
_cell.length_c   1.000
_cell.angle_alpha   90.00
_cell.angle_beta   90.00
_cell.angle_gamma   90.00
#
_symmetry.space_group_name_H-M   'P 1'
#
loop_
_entity.id
_entity.type
_entity.pdbx_description
1 polymer ?
#
loop_
_entity_poly.entity_id
_entity_poly.type
_entity_poly.pdbx_seq_one_letter_code
_entity_poly.pdbx_strand_id
1 'polypeptide(L)'
;MKIMYKLLSGFIFLVLLFSIAGVVIITNLNVIETVDARVGYDFSINQYSTNYERGAAKMQVGTYLYSQGSQAMGKQMINEGKEAMGQNRDYLKNTLSDDAALKELGEIERIQDMAMAASDEVIKIVNSPDPDPAKQQKLLKQELHFLEARVDALNLKLGTFVDKTQEETSSSLKIAQDSARQTVNVTLYSIVISLLIAVIVSFVAAKKITDPVKNLTTVADKVSKGDITEKVQVSSSDEIGDLANSFKRMINAFKVMEAMSKEDSAPKG
;
A
#
# COMPACT_ATOMS: atom_id res chain seq x y z
N MET A 1 -31.29 28.71 -17.43
CA MET A 1 -31.27 27.45 -16.65
C MET A 1 -31.53 27.81 -15.20
N LYS A 2 -32.47 27.13 -14.54
CA LYS A 2 -32.90 27.46 -13.18
C LYS A 2 -31.73 27.47 -12.17
N ILE A 3 -31.69 28.38 -11.18
CA ILE A 3 -30.66 28.53 -10.12
C ILE A 3 -30.45 27.19 -9.44
N MET A 4 -31.56 26.50 -9.14
CA MET A 4 -31.53 25.17 -8.53
C MET A 4 -30.66 24.23 -9.36
N TYR A 5 -30.79 24.20 -10.69
CA TYR A 5 -29.94 23.35 -11.54
C TYR A 5 -28.49 23.82 -11.60
N LYS A 6 -28.21 25.13 -11.48
CA LYS A 6 -26.82 25.63 -11.42
C LYS A 6 -26.13 25.20 -10.12
N LEU A 7 -26.79 25.39 -8.97
CA LEU A 7 -26.29 24.92 -7.67
C LEU A 7 -26.14 23.40 -7.66
N LEU A 8 -27.18 22.68 -8.05
CA LEU A 8 -27.18 21.22 -8.07
C LEU A 8 -26.09 20.69 -9.01
N SER A 9 -25.88 21.31 -10.18
CA SER A 9 -24.80 20.92 -11.09
C SER A 9 -23.41 21.12 -10.49
N GLY A 10 -23.18 22.21 -9.76
CA GLY A 10 -21.90 22.47 -9.07
C GLY A 10 -21.66 21.49 -7.93
N PHE A 11 -22.69 21.19 -7.14
CA PHE A 11 -22.60 20.18 -6.08
C PHE A 11 -22.41 18.77 -6.63
N ILE A 12 -23.16 18.36 -7.65
CA ILE A 12 -22.99 17.07 -8.32
C ILE A 12 -21.57 16.96 -8.89
N PHE A 13 -21.05 18.03 -9.49
CA PHE A 13 -19.69 18.06 -10.00
C PHE A 13 -18.66 17.87 -8.89
N LEU A 14 -18.82 18.54 -7.74
CA LEU A 14 -17.95 18.33 -6.57
C LEU A 14 -18.04 16.90 -6.03
N VAL A 15 -19.25 16.37 -5.89
CA VAL A 15 -19.46 14.99 -5.42
C VAL A 15 -18.78 14.00 -6.36
N LEU A 16 -18.97 14.14 -7.68
CA LEU A 16 -18.31 13.29 -8.67
C LEU A 16 -16.78 13.39 -8.57
N LEU A 17 -16.25 14.59 -8.39
CA LEU A 17 -14.81 14.79 -8.23
C LEU A 17 -14.28 14.08 -6.98
N PHE A 18 -14.93 14.27 -5.82
CA PHE A 18 -14.54 13.58 -4.59
C PHE A 18 -14.73 12.07 -4.70
N SER A 19 -15.75 11.59 -5.40
CA SER A 19 -15.94 10.16 -5.68
C SER A 19 -14.79 9.61 -6.54
N ILE A 20 -14.38 10.33 -7.59
CA ILE A 20 -13.25 9.93 -8.44
C ILE A 20 -11.96 9.91 -7.61
N ALA A 21 -11.69 10.95 -6.83
CA ALA A 21 -10.52 10.99 -5.93
C ALA A 21 -10.55 9.83 -4.92
N GLY A 22 -11.72 9.52 -4.35
CA GLY A 22 -11.92 8.38 -3.46
C GLY A 22 -11.62 7.04 -4.14
N VAL A 23 -12.12 6.82 -5.36
CA VAL A 23 -11.84 5.61 -6.14
C VAL A 23 -10.33 5.50 -6.45
N VAL A 24 -9.68 6.60 -6.82
CA VAL A 24 -8.22 6.63 -7.04
C VAL A 24 -7.46 6.27 -5.77
N ILE A 25 -7.85 6.80 -4.61
CA ILE A 25 -7.20 6.47 -3.33
C ILE A 25 -7.39 4.99 -3.00
N ILE A 26 -8.62 4.47 -3.09
CA ILE A 26 -8.92 3.06 -2.79
C ILE A 26 -8.15 2.12 -3.72
N THR A 27 -8.10 2.42 -5.02
CA THR A 27 -7.34 1.59 -5.98
C THR A 27 -5.85 1.59 -5.68
N ASN A 28 -5.25 2.72 -5.27
CA ASN A 28 -3.85 2.76 -4.84
C ASN A 28 -3.61 1.99 -3.52
N LEU A 29 -4.55 2.04 -2.57
CA LEU A 29 -4.46 1.27 -1.33
C LEU A 29 -4.49 -0.24 -1.61
N ASN A 30 -5.32 -0.70 -2.55
CA ASN A 30 -5.35 -2.11 -2.95
C ASN A 30 -4.02 -2.55 -3.59
N VAL A 31 -3.34 -1.67 -4.33
CA VAL A 31 -2.00 -1.97 -4.85
C VAL A 31 -1.01 -2.19 -3.71
N ILE A 32 -1.03 -1.36 -2.67
CA ILE A 32 -0.18 -1.55 -1.48
C ILE A 32 -0.45 -2.91 -0.82
N GLU A 33 -1.71 -3.31 -0.68
CA GLU A 33 -2.07 -4.60 -0.08
C GLU A 33 -1.47 -5.79 -0.86
N THR A 34 -1.53 -5.75 -2.20
CA THR A 34 -0.92 -6.81 -3.03
C THR A 34 0.61 -6.83 -2.93
N VAL A 35 1.24 -5.65 -2.81
CA VAL A 35 2.69 -5.54 -2.67
C VAL A 35 3.14 -5.99 -1.27
N ASP A 36 2.38 -5.66 -0.22
CA ASP A 36 2.65 -6.13 1.14
C ASP A 36 2.55 -7.65 1.25
N ALA A 37 1.51 -8.25 0.65
CA ALA A 37 1.39 -9.71 0.56
C ALA A 37 2.58 -10.35 -0.17
N ARG A 38 3.10 -9.69 -1.22
CA ARG A 38 4.29 -10.17 -1.94
C ARG A 38 5.55 -10.08 -1.08
N VAL A 39 5.75 -8.98 -0.36
CA VAL A 39 6.87 -8.82 0.59
C VAL A 39 6.82 -9.91 1.65
N GLY A 40 5.64 -10.17 2.23
CA GLY A 40 5.46 -11.23 3.22
C GLY A 40 5.81 -12.62 2.68
N TYR A 41 5.41 -12.91 1.45
CA TYR A 41 5.76 -14.15 0.75
C TYR A 41 7.29 -14.28 0.56
N ASP A 42 7.93 -13.29 -0.07
CA ASP A 42 9.38 -13.36 -0.37
C ASP A 42 10.21 -13.41 0.93
N PHE A 43 9.82 -12.65 1.95
CA PHE A 43 10.44 -12.68 3.29
C PHE A 43 10.34 -14.06 3.93
N SER A 44 9.18 -14.72 3.84
CA SER A 44 9.00 -16.06 4.39
C SER A 44 9.90 -17.06 3.66
N ILE A 45 9.93 -17.04 2.33
CA ILE A 45 10.83 -17.91 1.55
C ILE A 45 12.30 -17.70 1.97
N ASN A 46 12.77 -16.45 2.10
CA ASN A 46 14.14 -16.17 2.53
C ASN A 46 14.42 -16.66 3.97
N GLN A 47 13.49 -16.45 4.90
CA GLN A 47 13.64 -16.88 6.29
C GLN A 47 13.78 -18.41 6.39
N TYR A 48 12.91 -19.15 5.71
CA TYR A 48 12.94 -20.62 5.70
C TYR A 48 14.19 -21.15 4.97
N SER A 49 14.64 -20.47 3.91
CA SER A 49 15.92 -20.79 3.23
C SER A 49 17.12 -20.62 4.16
N THR A 50 17.16 -19.51 4.91
CA THR A 50 18.22 -19.22 5.90
C THR A 50 18.21 -20.23 7.05
N ASN A 51 17.02 -20.63 7.51
CA ASN A 51 16.91 -21.63 8.56
C ASN A 51 17.29 -23.04 8.07
N TYR A 52 17.06 -23.35 6.80
CA TYR A 52 17.56 -24.57 6.15
C TYR A 52 19.10 -24.59 6.19
N GLU A 53 19.75 -23.52 5.73
CA GLU A 53 21.21 -23.37 5.80
C GLU A 53 21.77 -23.54 7.23
N ARG A 54 21.13 -22.91 8.22
CA ARG A 54 21.50 -23.07 9.64
C ARG A 54 21.34 -24.51 10.13
N GLY A 55 20.33 -25.23 9.66
CA GLY A 55 20.13 -26.65 9.96
C GLY A 55 21.29 -27.52 9.47
N ALA A 56 21.79 -27.25 8.26
CA ALA A 56 22.96 -27.94 7.69
C ALA A 56 24.22 -27.70 8.52
N ALA A 57 24.52 -26.43 8.84
CA ALA A 57 25.65 -26.07 9.70
C ALA A 57 25.55 -26.73 11.09
N LYS A 58 24.34 -26.78 11.66
CA LYS A 58 24.10 -27.42 12.97
C LYS A 58 24.36 -28.92 12.95
N MET A 59 23.95 -29.61 11.89
CA MET A 59 24.25 -31.04 11.70
C MET A 59 25.76 -31.28 11.60
N GLN A 60 26.48 -30.45 10.83
CA GLN A 60 27.94 -30.56 10.67
C GLN A 60 28.67 -30.40 12.01
N VAL A 61 28.38 -29.32 12.74
CA VAL A 61 28.96 -29.06 14.06
C VAL A 61 28.60 -30.18 15.03
N GLY A 62 27.35 -30.63 15.04
CA GLY A 62 26.91 -31.74 15.87
C GLY A 62 27.66 -33.04 15.58
N THR A 63 27.87 -33.36 14.30
CA THR A 63 28.60 -34.57 13.89
C THR A 63 30.08 -34.50 14.30
N TYR A 64 30.70 -33.33 14.14
CA TYR A 64 32.06 -33.11 14.61
C TYR A 64 32.16 -33.30 16.12
N LEU A 65 31.30 -32.64 16.92
CA LEU A 65 31.26 -32.79 18.38
C LEU A 65 31.03 -34.24 18.80
N TYR A 66 30.16 -34.95 18.10
CA TYR A 66 29.89 -36.38 18.34
C TYR A 66 31.16 -37.22 18.16
N SER A 67 31.91 -36.97 17.08
CA SER A 67 33.18 -37.65 16.79
C SER A 67 34.30 -37.33 17.80
N GLN A 68 34.25 -36.17 18.45
CA GLN A 68 35.25 -35.70 19.43
C GLN A 68 34.92 -36.11 20.87
N GLY A 69 33.90 -36.95 21.08
CA GLY A 69 33.53 -37.47 22.40
C GLY A 69 32.46 -36.68 23.14
N SER A 70 32.01 -35.53 22.63
CA SER A 70 30.85 -34.79 23.15
C SER A 70 29.53 -35.36 22.62
N GLN A 71 29.32 -36.67 22.80
CA GLN A 71 28.26 -37.42 22.12
C GLN A 71 26.83 -36.95 22.44
N ALA A 72 26.53 -36.59 23.69
CA ALA A 72 25.20 -36.13 24.07
C ALA A 72 24.81 -34.83 23.34
N MET A 73 25.68 -33.82 23.41
CA MET A 73 25.50 -32.53 22.72
C MET A 73 25.53 -32.71 21.20
N GLY A 74 26.49 -33.49 20.69
CA GLY A 74 26.60 -33.77 19.26
C GLY A 74 25.33 -34.41 18.70
N LYS A 75 24.81 -35.44 19.37
CA LYS A 75 23.56 -36.12 18.96
C LYS A 75 22.36 -35.18 18.98
N GLN A 76 22.25 -34.33 20.01
CA GLN A 76 21.19 -33.32 20.08
C GLN A 76 21.27 -32.37 18.87
N MET A 77 22.45 -31.80 18.60
CA MET A 77 22.63 -30.87 17.47
C MET A 77 22.37 -31.52 16.11
N ILE A 78 22.79 -32.78 15.92
CA ILE A 78 22.50 -33.54 14.69
C ILE A 78 21.00 -33.69 14.50
N ASN A 79 20.26 -34.10 15.53
CA ASN A 79 18.82 -34.27 15.46
C ASN A 79 18.11 -32.94 15.16
N GLU A 80 18.44 -31.89 15.90
CA GLU A 80 17.87 -30.55 15.70
C GLU A 80 18.21 -29.98 14.30
N GLY A 81 19.43 -30.25 13.80
CA GLY A 81 19.84 -29.86 12.45
C GLY A 81 19.03 -30.58 11.37
N LYS A 82 18.93 -31.92 11.46
CA LYS A 82 18.14 -32.73 10.53
C LYS A 82 16.66 -32.36 10.54
N GLU A 83 16.09 -32.13 11.72
CA GLU A 83 14.70 -31.69 11.87
C GLU A 83 14.48 -30.31 11.25
N ALA A 84 15.35 -29.33 11.55
CA ALA A 84 15.26 -27.99 10.97
C ALA A 84 15.36 -28.04 9.45
N MET A 85 16.32 -28.79 8.88
CA MET A 85 16.44 -28.93 7.43
C MET A 85 15.16 -29.51 6.81
N GLY A 86 14.62 -30.60 7.39
CA GLY A 86 13.38 -31.23 6.90
C GLY A 86 12.18 -30.29 6.94
N GLN A 87 11.95 -29.64 8.08
CA GLN A 87 10.83 -28.70 8.25
C GLN A 87 10.91 -27.53 7.26
N ASN A 88 12.09 -26.94 7.10
CA ASN A 88 12.26 -25.79 6.20
C ASN A 88 12.17 -26.20 4.73
N ARG A 89 12.77 -27.33 4.34
CA ARG A 89 12.61 -27.91 3.00
C ARG A 89 11.14 -28.15 2.67
N ASP A 90 10.38 -28.77 3.58
CA ASP A 90 8.99 -29.13 3.33
C ASP A 90 8.10 -27.88 3.19
N TYR A 91 8.35 -26.85 4.00
CA TYR A 91 7.70 -25.55 3.82
C TYR A 91 8.00 -24.94 2.44
N LEU A 92 9.28 -24.87 2.06
CA LEU A 92 9.70 -24.31 0.78
C LEU A 92 9.09 -25.08 -0.39
N LYS A 93 9.09 -26.41 -0.33
CA LYS A 93 8.51 -27.29 -1.36
C LYS A 93 7.01 -27.08 -1.54
N ASN A 94 6.28 -26.77 -0.47
CA ASN A 94 4.84 -26.54 -0.50
C ASN A 94 4.45 -25.09 -0.84
N THR A 95 5.38 -24.15 -0.71
CA THR A 95 5.11 -22.71 -0.85
C THR A 95 5.65 -22.13 -2.15
N LEU A 96 6.82 -22.59 -2.61
CA LEU A 96 7.42 -22.16 -3.87
C LEU A 96 6.50 -22.50 -5.04
N SER A 97 6.20 -21.48 -5.83
CA SER A 97 5.37 -21.61 -7.04
C SER A 97 6.17 -21.67 -8.34
N ASP A 98 7.48 -21.43 -8.29
CA ASP A 98 8.36 -21.36 -9.47
C ASP A 98 9.05 -22.71 -9.75
N ASP A 99 8.91 -23.23 -10.97
CA ASP A 99 9.48 -24.51 -11.38
C ASP A 99 11.01 -24.52 -11.28
N ALA A 100 11.67 -23.39 -11.56
CA ALA A 100 13.12 -23.30 -11.47
C ALA A 100 13.59 -23.36 -10.01
N ALA A 101 12.93 -22.64 -9.09
CA ALA A 101 13.19 -22.70 -7.66
C ALA A 101 12.91 -24.10 -7.07
N LEU A 102 11.84 -24.77 -7.50
CA LEU A 102 11.52 -26.14 -7.08
C LEU A 102 12.59 -27.15 -7.56
N LYS A 103 13.08 -26.97 -8.79
CA LYS A 103 14.18 -27.80 -9.31
C LYS A 103 15.47 -27.59 -8.51
N GLU A 104 15.81 -26.35 -8.20
CA GLU A 104 16.97 -25.99 -7.38
C GLU A 104 16.86 -26.58 -5.96
N LEU A 105 15.68 -26.49 -5.34
CA LEU A 105 15.39 -27.11 -4.05
C LEU A 105 15.55 -28.64 -4.11
N GLY A 106 15.17 -29.28 -5.22
CA GLY A 106 15.38 -30.72 -5.45
C GLY A 106 16.86 -31.10 -5.58
N GLU A 107 17.71 -30.22 -6.12
CA GLU A 107 19.17 -30.42 -6.11
C GLU A 107 19.73 -30.31 -4.68
N ILE A 108 19.28 -29.32 -3.92
CA ILE A 108 19.65 -29.12 -2.50
C ILE A 108 19.26 -30.36 -1.68
N GLU A 109 18.03 -30.87 -1.85
CA GLU A 109 17.52 -32.06 -1.16
C GLU A 109 18.42 -33.29 -1.41
N ARG A 110 18.86 -33.51 -2.66
CA ARG A 110 19.77 -34.64 -2.97
C ARG A 110 21.13 -34.51 -2.26
N ILE A 111 21.69 -33.30 -2.18
CA ILE A 111 22.97 -33.05 -1.51
C ILE A 111 22.80 -33.18 0.01
N GLN A 112 21.67 -32.71 0.56
CA GLN A 112 21.28 -32.91 1.95
C GLN A 112 21.28 -34.40 2.31
N ASP A 113 20.63 -35.24 1.52
CA ASP A 113 20.56 -36.69 1.77
C ASP A 113 21.95 -37.34 1.78
N MET A 114 22.83 -36.90 0.86
CA MET A 114 24.23 -37.35 0.86
C MET A 114 24.96 -36.89 2.13
N ALA A 115 24.80 -35.64 2.56
CA ALA A 115 25.44 -35.12 3.77
C ALA A 115 24.93 -35.83 5.04
N MET A 116 23.62 -36.10 5.13
CA MET A 116 23.01 -36.86 6.21
C MET A 116 23.53 -38.29 6.28
N ALA A 117 23.67 -38.96 5.13
CA ALA A 117 24.22 -40.32 5.07
C ALA A 117 25.69 -40.37 5.53
N ALA A 118 26.51 -39.36 5.19
CA ALA A 118 27.89 -39.27 5.69
C ALA A 118 27.93 -39.01 7.20
N SER A 119 27.03 -38.18 7.71
CA SER A 119 26.88 -37.95 9.15
C SER A 119 26.51 -39.23 9.90
N ASP A 120 25.59 -40.03 9.34
CA ASP A 120 25.18 -41.30 9.93
C ASP A 120 26.30 -42.35 9.93
N GLU A 121 27.15 -42.38 8.90
CA GLU A 121 28.32 -43.28 8.89
C GLU A 121 29.37 -42.87 9.94
N VAL A 122 29.60 -41.58 10.16
CA VAL A 122 30.45 -41.09 11.27
C VAL A 122 29.90 -41.57 12.61
N ILE A 123 28.60 -41.41 12.85
CA ILE A 123 27.94 -41.88 14.09
C ILE A 123 28.11 -43.39 14.27
N LYS A 124 27.95 -44.16 13.18
CA LYS A 124 28.09 -45.62 13.19
C LYS A 124 29.51 -46.07 13.51
N ILE A 125 30.54 -45.44 12.93
CA ILE A 125 31.95 -45.72 13.22
C ILE A 125 32.26 -45.45 14.70
N VAL A 126 31.74 -44.35 15.25
CA VAL A 126 31.94 -43.98 16.66
C VAL A 126 31.26 -44.99 17.61
N ASN A 127 30.08 -45.51 17.24
CA ASN A 127 29.33 -46.47 18.06
C ASN A 127 29.77 -47.93 17.91
N SER A 128 30.53 -48.25 16.86
CA SER A 128 31.04 -49.59 16.57
C SER A 128 32.57 -49.57 16.45
N PRO A 129 33.29 -49.39 17.57
CA PRO A 129 34.75 -49.24 17.55
C PRO A 129 35.44 -50.48 16.97
N ASP A 130 36.39 -50.25 16.08
CA ASP A 130 37.22 -51.32 15.51
C ASP A 130 38.28 -51.75 16.55
N PRO A 131 38.59 -53.05 16.70
CA PRO A 131 39.64 -53.50 17.61
C PRO A 131 41.02 -52.91 17.32
N ASP A 132 41.28 -52.48 16.07
CA ASP A 132 42.48 -51.75 15.69
C ASP A 132 42.24 -50.22 15.74
N PRO A 133 42.84 -49.50 16.73
CA PRO A 133 42.67 -48.06 16.87
C PRO A 133 43.16 -47.26 15.66
N ALA A 134 44.21 -47.73 14.96
CA ALA A 134 44.74 -47.05 13.79
C ALA A 134 43.77 -47.16 12.61
N LYS A 135 43.15 -48.33 12.44
CA LYS A 135 42.10 -48.55 11.44
C LYS A 135 40.85 -47.72 11.74
N GLN A 136 40.41 -47.68 13.00
CA GLN A 136 39.27 -46.84 13.42
C GLN A 136 39.53 -45.37 13.13
N GLN A 137 40.69 -44.85 13.52
CA GLN A 137 41.05 -43.45 13.30
C GLN A 137 41.12 -43.09 11.81
N LYS A 138 41.66 -44.00 10.99
CA LYS A 138 41.72 -43.82 9.53
C LYS A 138 40.33 -43.74 8.90
N LEU A 139 39.42 -44.66 9.27
CA LEU A 139 38.04 -44.69 8.80
C LEU A 139 37.29 -43.42 9.21
N LEU A 140 37.41 -43.03 10.48
CA LEU A 140 36.76 -41.83 11.01
C LEU A 140 37.24 -40.57 10.28
N LYS A 141 38.56 -40.42 10.09
CA LYS A 141 39.12 -39.28 9.35
C LYS A 141 38.61 -39.24 7.90
N GLN A 142 38.55 -40.39 7.25
CA GLN A 142 38.05 -40.50 5.88
C GLN A 142 36.58 -40.09 5.78
N GLU A 143 35.70 -40.60 6.65
CA GLU A 143 34.28 -40.23 6.64
C GLU A 143 34.04 -38.77 7.03
N LEU A 144 34.83 -38.22 7.96
CA LEU A 144 34.77 -36.79 8.28
C LEU A 144 35.13 -35.92 7.06
N HIS A 145 36.13 -36.30 6.26
CA HIS A 145 36.44 -35.60 5.01
C HIS A 145 35.31 -35.71 3.97
N PHE A 146 34.65 -36.87 3.86
CA PHE A 146 33.49 -37.00 2.97
C PHE A 146 32.30 -36.16 3.43
N LEU A 147 32.04 -36.13 4.74
CA LEU A 147 31.03 -35.27 5.34
C LEU A 147 31.32 -33.80 5.07
N GLU A 148 32.55 -33.35 5.31
CA GLU A 148 33.01 -31.99 5.06
C GLU A 148 32.74 -31.58 3.61
N ALA A 149 33.20 -32.37 2.64
CA ALA A 149 32.99 -32.08 1.22
C ALA A 149 31.50 -32.01 0.82
N ARG A 150 30.65 -32.87 1.40
CA ARG A 150 29.19 -32.87 1.12
C ARG A 150 28.48 -31.69 1.77
N VAL A 151 28.88 -31.33 2.99
CA VAL A 151 28.32 -30.16 3.67
C VAL A 151 28.78 -28.87 3.02
N ASP A 152 30.02 -28.78 2.54
CA ASP A 152 30.49 -27.62 1.79
C ASP A 152 29.71 -27.42 0.50
N ALA A 153 29.44 -28.51 -0.23
CA ALA A 153 28.57 -28.47 -1.41
C ALA A 153 27.12 -28.05 -1.05
N LEU A 154 26.60 -28.53 0.10
CA LEU A 154 25.28 -28.18 0.58
C LEU A 154 25.19 -26.70 0.97
N ASN A 155 26.15 -26.20 1.75
CA ASN A 155 26.24 -24.81 2.19
C ASN A 155 26.43 -23.88 0.99
N LEU A 156 27.22 -24.25 -0.01
CA LEU A 156 27.37 -23.45 -1.23
C LEU A 156 26.03 -23.29 -1.97
N LYS A 157 25.29 -24.40 -2.13
CA LYS A 157 23.98 -24.39 -2.81
C LYS A 157 22.92 -23.65 -1.99
N LEU A 158 22.86 -23.89 -0.67
CA LEU A 158 21.95 -23.19 0.23
C LEU A 158 22.28 -21.70 0.31
N GLY A 159 23.55 -21.33 0.41
CA GLY A 159 24.00 -19.93 0.41
C GLY A 159 23.60 -19.21 -0.88
N THR A 160 23.83 -19.83 -2.04
CA THR A 160 23.39 -19.26 -3.34
C THR A 160 21.86 -19.08 -3.39
N PHE A 161 21.11 -20.05 -2.86
CA PHE A 161 19.65 -19.99 -2.79
C PHE A 161 19.18 -18.89 -1.81
N VAL A 162 19.83 -18.77 -0.65
CA VAL A 162 19.60 -17.70 0.33
C VAL A 162 19.90 -16.34 -0.27
N ASP A 163 21.02 -16.16 -0.97
CA ASP A 163 21.39 -14.90 -1.63
C ASP A 163 20.34 -14.49 -2.65
N LYS A 164 19.87 -15.43 -3.48
CA LYS A 164 18.80 -15.16 -4.45
C LYS A 164 17.50 -14.73 -3.77
N THR A 165 17.06 -15.47 -2.75
CA THR A 165 15.82 -15.14 -2.01
C THR A 165 15.96 -13.82 -1.22
N GLN A 166 17.16 -13.48 -0.77
CA GLN A 166 17.49 -12.20 -0.12
C GLN A 166 17.42 -11.05 -1.13
N GLU A 167 17.89 -11.25 -2.36
CA GLU A 167 17.77 -10.28 -3.46
C GLU A 167 16.30 -10.06 -3.83
N GLU A 168 15.52 -11.13 -3.98
CA GLU A 168 14.07 -11.08 -4.24
C GLU A 168 13.33 -10.31 -3.12
N THR A 169 13.62 -10.61 -1.86
CA THR A 169 13.05 -9.90 -0.69
C THR A 169 13.41 -8.42 -0.71
N SER A 170 14.66 -8.08 -1.03
CA SER A 170 15.13 -6.69 -1.08
C SER A 170 14.49 -5.92 -2.23
N SER A 171 14.28 -6.58 -3.37
CA SER A 171 13.57 -6.04 -4.53
C SER A 171 12.11 -5.74 -4.20
N SER A 172 11.40 -6.70 -3.59
CA SER A 172 10.01 -6.53 -3.17
C SER A 172 9.86 -5.43 -2.11
N LEU A 173 10.79 -5.31 -1.16
CA LEU A 173 10.79 -4.22 -0.19
C LEU A 173 10.95 -2.86 -0.86
N LYS A 174 11.83 -2.76 -1.87
CA LYS A 174 12.00 -1.52 -2.64
C LYS A 174 10.74 -1.16 -3.42
N ILE A 175 10.10 -2.15 -4.06
CA ILE A 175 8.82 -1.97 -4.76
C ILE A 175 7.73 -1.48 -3.78
N ALA A 176 7.67 -2.03 -2.57
CA ALA A 176 6.75 -1.58 -1.52
C ALA A 176 6.99 -0.13 -1.11
N GLN A 177 8.25 0.25 -0.88
CA GLN A 177 8.62 1.63 -0.53
C GLN A 177 8.29 2.62 -1.65
N ASP A 178 8.60 2.27 -2.90
CA ASP A 178 8.31 3.11 -4.07
C ASP A 178 6.79 3.23 -4.29
N SER A 179 6.04 2.14 -4.11
CA SER A 179 4.57 2.13 -4.19
C SER A 179 3.92 2.98 -3.08
N ALA A 180 4.45 2.92 -1.86
CA ALA A 180 3.99 3.76 -0.75
C ALA A 180 4.24 5.25 -1.03
N ARG A 181 5.43 5.61 -1.52
CA ARG A 181 5.76 6.99 -1.91
C ARG A 181 4.86 7.49 -3.03
N GLN A 182 4.63 6.66 -4.04
CA GLN A 182 3.71 6.98 -5.14
C GLN A 182 2.29 7.22 -4.62
N THR A 183 1.80 6.37 -3.71
CA THR A 183 0.46 6.52 -3.10
C THR A 183 0.33 7.82 -2.33
N VAL A 184 1.35 8.20 -1.55
CA VAL A 184 1.38 9.49 -0.84
C VAL A 184 1.29 10.65 -1.84
N ASN A 185 2.10 10.63 -2.90
CA ASN A 185 2.11 11.71 -3.91
C ASN A 185 0.76 11.82 -4.65
N VAL A 186 0.20 10.70 -5.09
CA VAL A 186 -1.11 10.66 -5.78
C VAL A 186 -2.21 11.17 -4.86
N THR A 187 -2.20 10.78 -3.58
CA THR A 187 -3.16 11.25 -2.57
C THR A 187 -3.03 12.76 -2.37
N LEU A 188 -1.80 13.26 -2.21
CA LEU A 188 -1.53 14.69 -2.01
C LEU A 188 -2.00 15.51 -3.22
N TYR A 189 -1.66 15.11 -4.44
CA TYR A 189 -2.13 15.78 -5.66
C TYR A 189 -3.66 15.73 -5.78
N SER A 190 -4.29 14.61 -5.47
CA SER A 190 -5.76 14.47 -5.50
C SER A 190 -6.43 15.41 -4.50
N ILE A 191 -5.89 15.55 -3.27
CA ILE A 191 -6.40 16.48 -2.26
C ILE A 191 -6.25 17.93 -2.74
N VAL A 192 -5.06 18.31 -3.21
CA VAL A 192 -4.78 19.69 -3.66
C VAL A 192 -5.68 20.07 -4.83
N ILE A 193 -5.81 19.19 -5.83
CA ILE A 193 -6.69 19.42 -7.00
C ILE A 193 -8.16 19.54 -6.57
N SER A 194 -8.62 18.66 -5.67
CA SER A 194 -9.99 18.70 -5.14
C SER A 194 -10.27 20.00 -4.40
N LEU A 195 -9.32 20.45 -3.57
CA LEU A 195 -9.43 21.70 -2.82
C LEU A 195 -9.48 22.91 -3.77
N LEU A 196 -8.59 22.98 -4.76
CA LEU A 196 -8.57 24.05 -5.74
C LEU A 196 -9.90 24.15 -6.50
N ILE A 197 -10.45 23.01 -6.92
CA ILE A 197 -11.72 22.98 -7.63
C ILE A 197 -12.88 23.37 -6.71
N ALA A 198 -12.89 22.94 -5.44
CA ALA A 198 -13.87 23.37 -4.44
C ALA A 198 -13.85 24.89 -4.22
N VAL A 199 -12.67 25.51 -4.15
CA VAL A 199 -12.51 26.96 -4.04
C VAL A 199 -13.06 27.67 -5.29
N ILE A 200 -12.73 27.18 -6.49
CA ILE A 200 -13.22 27.76 -7.75
C ILE A 200 -14.76 27.70 -7.83
N VAL A 201 -15.36 26.54 -7.53
CA VAL A 201 -16.82 26.37 -7.54
C VAL A 201 -17.48 27.28 -6.51
N SER A 202 -16.92 27.39 -5.30
CA SER A 202 -17.42 28.27 -4.24
C SER A 202 -17.37 29.74 -4.66
N PHE A 203 -16.26 30.18 -5.27
CA PHE A 203 -16.10 31.55 -5.76
C PHE A 203 -17.09 31.87 -6.89
N VAL A 204 -17.28 30.94 -7.83
CA VAL A 204 -18.26 31.11 -8.92
C VAL A 204 -19.69 31.19 -8.37
N ALA A 205 -20.03 30.36 -7.38
CA ALA A 205 -21.33 30.40 -6.73
C ALA A 205 -21.57 31.74 -6.01
N ALA A 206 -20.58 32.23 -5.26
CA ALA A 206 -20.65 33.53 -4.58
C ALA A 206 -20.93 34.67 -5.58
N LYS A 207 -20.18 34.73 -6.68
CA LYS A 207 -20.32 35.80 -7.69
C LYS A 207 -21.62 35.72 -8.49
N LYS A 208 -22.13 34.52 -8.76
CA LYS A 208 -23.33 34.33 -9.61
C LYS A 208 -24.65 34.30 -8.84
N ILE A 209 -24.61 34.04 -7.53
CA ILE A 209 -25.81 33.89 -6.72
C ILE A 209 -25.80 34.88 -5.55
N THR A 210 -24.76 34.83 -4.71
CA THR A 210 -24.70 35.67 -3.50
C THR A 210 -24.67 37.16 -3.83
N ASP A 211 -23.85 37.59 -4.80
CA ASP A 211 -23.72 39.01 -5.16
C ASP A 211 -25.03 39.62 -5.70
N PRO A 212 -25.73 39.02 -6.70
CA PRO A 212 -27.02 39.53 -7.16
C PRO A 212 -28.11 39.55 -6.09
N VAL A 213 -28.18 38.51 -5.24
CA VAL A 213 -29.14 38.45 -4.14
C VAL A 213 -28.86 39.57 -3.14
N LYS A 214 -27.60 39.77 -2.76
CA LYS A 214 -27.19 40.86 -1.86
C LYS A 214 -27.55 42.23 -2.44
N ASN A 215 -27.33 42.45 -3.74
CA ASN A 215 -27.73 43.69 -4.42
C ASN A 215 -29.26 43.91 -4.35
N LEU A 216 -30.05 42.90 -4.66
CA LEU A 216 -31.52 42.97 -4.55
C LEU A 216 -31.97 43.28 -3.12
N THR A 217 -31.35 42.65 -2.11
CA THR A 217 -31.62 42.94 -0.70
C THR A 217 -31.29 44.38 -0.34
N THR A 218 -30.17 44.93 -0.82
CA THR A 218 -29.81 46.34 -0.60
C THR A 218 -30.79 47.30 -1.25
N VAL A 219 -31.23 47.03 -2.49
CA VAL A 219 -32.25 47.86 -3.16
C VAL A 219 -33.59 47.77 -2.42
N ALA A 220 -33.99 46.58 -1.97
CA ALA A 220 -35.21 46.38 -1.18
C ALA A 220 -35.22 47.21 0.11
N ASP A 221 -34.11 47.21 0.85
CA ASP A 221 -33.97 47.98 2.09
C ASP A 221 -34.12 49.50 1.85
N LYS A 222 -33.50 50.03 0.79
CA LYS A 222 -33.65 51.45 0.41
C LYS A 222 -35.08 51.83 0.03
N VAL A 223 -35.72 51.01 -0.80
CA VAL A 223 -37.12 51.21 -1.20
C VAL A 223 -38.05 51.18 0.01
N SER A 224 -37.81 50.30 0.97
CA SER A 224 -38.60 50.22 2.21
C SER A 224 -38.51 51.47 3.09
N LYS A 225 -37.42 52.24 2.96
CA LYS A 225 -37.18 53.52 3.63
C LYS A 225 -37.69 54.72 2.82
N GLY A 226 -38.37 54.49 1.71
CA GLY A 226 -38.93 55.53 0.84
C GLY A 226 -37.99 56.02 -0.27
N ASP A 227 -36.76 55.49 -0.37
CA ASP A 227 -35.86 55.82 -1.49
C ASP A 227 -36.13 54.89 -2.68
N ILE A 228 -36.94 55.38 -3.61
CA ILE A 228 -37.29 54.67 -4.84
C ILE A 228 -36.43 55.09 -6.04
N THR A 229 -35.40 55.92 -5.85
CA THR A 229 -34.58 56.43 -6.97
C THR A 229 -33.65 55.36 -7.54
N GLU A 230 -33.34 54.33 -6.76
CA GLU A 230 -32.39 53.27 -7.12
C GLU A 230 -32.82 52.40 -8.31
N LYS A 231 -31.82 51.92 -9.06
CA LYS A 231 -32.01 51.07 -10.24
C LYS A 231 -31.55 49.65 -9.95
N VAL A 232 -32.45 48.68 -10.10
CA VAL A 232 -32.11 47.26 -10.04
C VAL A 232 -31.24 46.87 -11.25
N GLN A 233 -29.93 46.78 -11.04
CA GLN A 233 -28.96 46.37 -12.06
C GLN A 233 -28.56 44.91 -11.86
N VAL A 234 -29.46 44.01 -12.27
CA VAL A 234 -29.20 42.57 -12.27
C VAL A 234 -29.42 42.06 -13.68
N SER A 235 -28.35 41.56 -14.28
CA SER A 235 -28.37 40.89 -15.59
C SER A 235 -28.21 39.40 -15.34
N SER A 236 -29.35 38.72 -15.19
CA SER A 236 -29.41 37.26 -15.11
C SER A 236 -30.59 36.76 -15.94
N SER A 237 -30.45 35.56 -16.51
CA SER A 237 -31.47 34.86 -17.31
C SER A 237 -32.05 33.65 -16.57
N ASP A 238 -31.97 33.66 -15.24
CA ASP A 238 -32.54 32.67 -14.34
C ASP A 238 -33.51 33.34 -13.35
N GLU A 239 -33.90 32.62 -12.30
CA GLU A 239 -34.86 33.08 -11.29
C GLU A 239 -34.37 34.34 -10.54
N ILE A 240 -33.06 34.62 -10.50
CA ILE A 240 -32.54 35.89 -9.96
C ILE A 240 -32.94 37.03 -10.91
N GLY A 241 -32.89 36.79 -12.22
CA GLY A 241 -33.35 37.74 -13.24
C GLY A 241 -34.86 37.97 -13.17
N ASP A 242 -35.63 36.90 -13.00
CA ASP A 242 -37.09 36.99 -12.84
C ASP A 242 -37.47 37.74 -11.56
N LEU A 243 -36.76 37.49 -10.46
CA LEU A 243 -36.92 38.22 -9.21
C LEU A 243 -36.57 39.69 -9.38
N ALA A 244 -35.42 40.00 -10.00
CA ALA A 244 -35.00 41.38 -10.28
C ALA A 244 -36.02 42.13 -11.15
N ASN A 245 -36.57 41.48 -12.17
CA ASN A 245 -37.60 42.06 -13.03
C ASN A 245 -38.92 42.29 -12.29
N SER A 246 -39.30 41.39 -11.39
CA SER A 246 -40.46 41.58 -10.51
C SER A 246 -40.27 42.76 -9.56
N PHE A 247 -39.06 42.89 -9.00
CA PHE A 247 -38.68 44.01 -8.14
C PHE A 247 -38.72 45.36 -8.89
N LYS A 248 -38.23 45.39 -10.14
CA LYS A 248 -38.34 46.59 -11.01
C LYS A 248 -39.79 47.02 -11.21
N ARG A 249 -40.70 46.07 -11.49
CA ARG A 249 -42.13 46.37 -11.68
C ARG A 249 -42.76 46.98 -10.42
N MET A 250 -42.42 46.45 -9.24
CA MET A 250 -42.88 46.98 -7.96
C MET A 250 -42.39 48.42 -7.70
N ILE A 251 -41.09 48.69 -7.90
CA ILE A 251 -40.52 50.05 -7.75
C ILE A 251 -41.21 51.03 -8.71
N ASN A 252 -41.45 50.64 -9.96
CA ASN A 252 -42.14 51.48 -10.93
C ASN A 252 -43.58 51.78 -10.50
N ALA A 253 -44.30 50.80 -9.94
CA ALA A 253 -45.64 51.03 -9.41
C ALA A 253 -45.64 52.05 -8.24
N PHE A 254 -44.67 51.96 -7.32
CA PHE A 254 -44.49 52.96 -6.26
C PHE A 254 -44.20 54.36 -6.82
N LYS A 255 -43.34 54.47 -7.84
CA LYS A 255 -43.06 55.76 -8.51
C LYS A 255 -44.32 56.39 -9.11
N VAL A 256 -45.16 55.58 -9.75
CA VAL A 256 -46.44 56.04 -10.32
C VAL A 256 -47.37 56.53 -9.21
N MET A 257 -47.53 55.75 -8.12
CA MET A 257 -48.36 56.15 -6.98
C MET A 257 -47.84 57.43 -6.30
N GLU A 258 -46.53 57.59 -6.12
CA GLU A 258 -45.94 58.80 -5.55
C GLU A 258 -46.18 60.02 -6.46
N ALA A 259 -46.03 59.86 -7.78
CA ALA A 259 -46.30 60.93 -8.74
C ALA A 259 -47.77 61.38 -8.70
N MET A 260 -48.71 60.43 -8.68
CA MET A 260 -50.15 60.73 -8.57
C MET A 260 -50.48 61.44 -7.25
N SER A 261 -49.87 61.02 -6.13
CA SER A 261 -50.08 61.68 -4.83
C SER A 261 -49.56 63.12 -4.78
N LYS A 262 -48.46 63.43 -5.51
CA LYS A 262 -47.91 64.79 -5.61
C LYS A 262 -48.76 65.69 -6.51
N GLU A 263 -49.41 65.13 -7.51
CA GLU A 263 -50.29 65.87 -8.44
C GLU A 263 -51.60 66.29 -7.77
N ASP A 264 -52.17 65.46 -6.88
CA ASP A 264 -53.37 65.79 -6.09
C ASP A 264 -53.12 66.80 -4.95
N SER A 265 -51.86 67.01 -4.55
CA SER A 265 -51.46 67.92 -3.46
C SER A 265 -50.87 69.25 -3.93
N ALA A 266 -50.76 69.48 -5.25
CA ALA A 266 -50.39 70.77 -5.81
C ALA A 266 -51.53 71.79 -5.65
N PRO A 267 -51.27 73.03 -5.18
CA PRO A 267 -52.33 74.02 -4.99
C PRO A 267 -52.96 74.33 -6.35
N LYS A 268 -54.27 74.07 -6.46
CA LYS A 268 -55.08 74.65 -7.54
C LYS A 268 -55.02 76.16 -7.33
N GLY A 269 -54.33 76.84 -8.25
CA GLY A 269 -54.18 78.30 -8.24
C GLY A 269 -55.50 79.04 -8.19
#